data_AF-T2IMP0-F1
#
_entry.id   AF-T2IMP0-F1
#
_cell.length_a   1.000
_cell.length_b   1.000
_cell.length_c   1.000
_cell.angle_alpha   90.00
_cell.angle_beta   90.00
_cell.angle_gamma   90.00
#
_symmetry.space_group_name_H-M   'P 1'
#
loop_
_entity.id
_entity.type
_entity.pdbx_description
1 polymer ?
#
loop_
_entity_poly.entity_id
_entity_poly.type
_entity_poly.pdbx_seq_one_letter_code
_entity_poly.pdbx_strand_id
1 'polypeptide(L)' 'MPLIIAHRGASAFRPEHTLEADELAIDLGADFIEPDLVVSRDRVLVARHENEL' A
#
# COMPACT_ATOMS: atom_id res chain seq x y z
N MET A 1 17.48 12.25 -9.52
CA MET A 1 17.13 10.82 -9.60
C MET A 1 15.61 10.74 -9.68
N PRO A 2 15.00 9.79 -10.41
CA PRO A 2 13.55 9.61 -10.35
C PRO A 2 13.12 9.18 -8.93
N LEU A 3 11.88 9.47 -8.56
CA LEU A 3 11.24 8.89 -7.39
C LEU A 3 10.67 7.51 -7.74
N ILE A 4 10.85 6.55 -6.85
CA ILE A 4 10.27 5.21 -6.92
C ILE A 4 9.10 5.15 -5.94
N ILE A 5 7.90 4.99 -6.49
CA ILE A 5 6.66 4.90 -5.71
C ILE A 5 6.14 3.47 -5.82
N ALA A 6 6.07 2.77 -4.69
CA ALA A 6 5.54 1.42 -4.61
C ALA A 6 4.01 1.46 -4.54
N HIS A 7 3.37 1.19 -5.68
CA HIS A 7 1.92 1.10 -5.80
C HIS A 7 1.39 -0.08 -4.97
N ARG A 8 0.77 0.25 -3.82
CA ARG A 8 0.22 -0.68 -2.83
C ARG A 8 1.24 -1.60 -2.17
N GLY A 9 2.44 -1.06 -1.93
CA GLY A 9 3.59 -1.81 -1.45
C GLY A 9 4.22 -2.68 -2.54
N ALA A 10 4.96 -3.72 -2.16
CA ALA A 10 5.54 -4.70 -3.07
C ALA A 10 4.48 -5.70 -3.58
N SER A 11 3.39 -5.19 -4.15
CA SER A 11 2.17 -5.93 -4.54
C SER A 11 2.39 -7.07 -5.54
N ALA A 12 3.50 -7.03 -6.30
CA ALA A 12 3.91 -8.14 -7.16
C ALA A 12 4.50 -9.35 -6.40
N PHE A 13 4.90 -9.15 -5.14
CA PHE A 13 5.61 -10.15 -4.33
C PHE A 13 4.83 -10.57 -3.07
N ARG A 14 4.01 -9.69 -2.53
CA ARG A 14 3.21 -9.87 -1.32
C ARG A 14 1.79 -9.33 -1.55
N PRO A 15 0.79 -9.78 -0.78
CA PRO A 15 -0.56 -9.23 -0.88
C PRO A 15 -0.53 -7.70 -0.72
N GLU A 16 -1.17 -6.98 -1.63
CA GLU A 16 -1.26 -5.52 -1.58
C GLU A 16 -1.88 -5.01 -0.26
N HIS A 17 -1.56 -3.78 0.13
CA HIS A 17 -2.08 -3.14 1.34
C HIS A 17 -1.84 -3.96 2.63
N THR A 18 -0.70 -4.63 2.72
CA THR A 18 -0.23 -5.32 3.93
C THR A 18 1.08 -4.72 4.43
N LEU A 19 1.33 -4.83 5.73
CA LEU A 19 2.59 -4.37 6.31
C LEU A 19 3.78 -5.10 5.69
N GLU A 20 3.64 -6.39 5.38
CA GLU A 20 4.69 -7.19 4.76
C GLU A 20 5.01 -6.73 3.32
N ALA A 21 4.02 -6.21 2.58
CA ALA A 21 4.25 -5.63 1.27
C ALA A 21 4.96 -4.28 1.38
N ASP A 22 4.60 -3.46 2.35
CA ASP A 22 5.21 -2.15 2.59
C ASP A 22 6.67 -2.29 3.07
N GLU A 23 6.93 -3.18 4.03
CA GLU A 23 8.27 -3.50 4.50
C GLU A 23 9.19 -3.95 3.36
N LEU A 24 8.71 -4.88 2.52
CA LEU A 24 9.49 -5.34 1.37
C LEU A 24 9.73 -4.23 0.34
N ALA A 25 8.76 -3.33 0.11
CA ALA A 25 8.96 -2.20 -0.79
C ALA A 25 10.03 -1.23 -0.26
N ILE A 26 10.06 -0.99 1.05
CA ILE A 26 11.10 -0.19 1.72
C ILE A 26 12.46 -0.86 1.56
N ASP A 27 12.56 -2.17 1.80
CA ASP A 27 13.81 -2.93 1.63
C ASP A 27 14.33 -2.93 0.18
N LEU A 28 13.41 -2.85 -0.79
CA LEU A 28 13.73 -2.74 -2.22
C LEU A 28 14.10 -1.31 -2.66
N GLY A 29 14.05 -0.33 -1.76
CA GLY A 29 14.48 1.05 -2.01
C GLY A 29 13.41 1.94 -2.61
N ALA A 30 12.11 1.68 -2.34
CA ALA A 30 11.06 2.62 -2.67
C ALA A 30 11.21 3.92 -1.84
N ASP A 31 11.00 5.07 -2.49
CA ASP A 31 10.99 6.37 -1.83
C ASP A 31 9.65 6.63 -1.12
N PHE A 32 8.56 6.07 -1.67
CA PHE A 32 7.20 6.20 -1.13
C PHE A 32 6.40 4.91 -1.30
N ILE A 33 5.47 4.70 -0.38
CA ILE A 33 4.36 3.74 -0.53
C ILE A 33 3.12 4.51 -0.95
N GLU A 34 2.41 4.01 -1.95
CA GLU A 34 1.12 4.56 -2.37
C GLU A 34 -0.01 3.65 -1.86
N PRO A 35 -0.90 4.15 -0.97
CA PRO A 35 -2.06 3.43 -0.50
C PRO A 35 -3.37 3.90 -1.17
N ASP A 36 -4.31 2.98 -1.29
CA ASP A 36 -5.72 3.28 -1.56
C ASP A 36 -6.43 3.39 -0.21
N LEU A 37 -7.15 4.49 0.05
CA LEU A 37 -7.83 4.70 1.32
C LEU A 37 -9.35 4.71 1.16
N VAL A 38 -10.03 3.91 1.98
CA VAL A 38 -11.48 3.94 2.15
C VAL A 38 -11.85 4.37 3.57
N VAL A 39 -13.02 4.98 3.73
CA VAL A 39 -13.52 5.42 5.04
C VAL A 39 -14.53 4.41 5.57
N SER A 40 -14.29 3.88 6.77
CA SER A 40 -15.23 2.99 7.46
C SER A 40 -16.46 3.75 7.99
N ARG A 41 -17.50 3.01 8.39
CA ARG A 41 -18.73 3.59 8.97
C ARG A 41 -18.45 4.45 10.21
N ASP A 42 -17.47 4.07 11.01
CA ASP A 42 -17.01 4.78 12.21
C ASP A 42 -15.93 5.83 11.93
N ARG A 43 -15.73 6.20 10.65
CA ARG A 43 -14.82 7.27 10.17
C ARG A 43 -13.34 6.99 10.41
N VAL A 44 -12.93 5.73 10.31
CA VAL A 44 -11.53 5.30 10.32
C VAL A 44 -11.07 5.09 8.88
N LEU A 45 -9.83 5.49 8.58
CA LEU A 45 -9.21 5.23 7.27
C LEU A 45 -8.66 3.81 7.23
N VAL A 46 -8.95 3.10 6.14
CA VAL A 46 -8.49 1.72 5.91
C VAL A 46 -7.76 1.65 4.57
N ALA A 47 -6.56 1.07 4.57
CA ALA A 47 -5.80 0.79 3.35
C ALA A 47 -6.43 -0.40 2.62
N ARG A 48 -7.09 -0.14 1.48
CA ARG A 48 -7.82 -1.14 0.70
C ARG A 48 -8.16 -0.59 -0.69
N HIS A 49 -7.99 -1.44 -1.71
CA HIS A 49 -8.31 -1.06 -3.09
C HIS A 49 -9.79 -1.25 -3.49
N GLU A 50 -10.37 -2.42 -3.25
CA GLU A 50 -11.75 -2.70 -3.67
C GLU A 50 -12.79 -2.24 -2.62
N ASN A 51 -13.92 -1.69 -3.06
CA ASN A 51 -15.00 -1.24 -2.16
C ASN A 51 -16.01 -2.34 -1.79
N GLU A 52 -16.04 -3.45 -2.53
CA GLU A 52 -16.98 -4.55 -2.32
C GLU A 52 -16.26 -5.72 -1.62
N LEU A 53 -16.84 -6.21 -0.51
CA LEU A 53 -16.48 -7.50 0.10
C LEU A 53 -17.35 -8.60 -0.51
#